data_AF-A0A4R1H7D5-F1
#
_entry.id   AF-A0A4R1H7D5-F1
#
_cell.length_a   1.000
_cell.length_b   1.000
_cell.length_c   1.000
_cell.angle_alpha   90.00
_cell.angle_beta   90.00
_cell.angle_gamma   90.00
#
_symmetry.space_group_name_H-M   'P 1'
#
loop_
_entity.id
_entity.type
_entity.pdbx_description
1 polymer ?
#
loop_
_entity_poly.entity_id
_entity_poly.type
_entity_poly.pdbx_seq_one_letter_code
_entity_poly.pdbx_strand_id
1 'polypeptide(L)' 'MNTDISIADIVVHLHPDATPECKGQIEEGLRAKDGVVSVHFNEEDHPHALVVAYNPEAVNSQSLLAEIRKCDEKAVMASF' A
#
# COMPACT_ATOMS: atom_id res chain seq x y z
N MET A 1 5.92 27.65 -9.06
CA MET A 1 4.66 27.10 -8.54
C MET A 1 5.04 26.16 -7.41
N ASN A 2 4.66 26.48 -6.17
CA ASN A 2 4.94 25.62 -5.02
C ASN A 2 3.75 24.65 -4.92
N THR A 3 3.82 23.52 -5.61
CA THR A 3 2.81 22.46 -5.48
C THR A 3 3.07 21.80 -4.13
N ASP A 4 2.41 22.28 -3.09
CA ASP A 4 2.40 21.59 -1.80
C ASP A 4 1.60 20.30 -2.00
N ILE A 5 2.32 19.21 -2.29
CA ILE A 5 1.69 17.90 -2.45
C ILE A 5 1.60 17.33 -1.04
N SER A 6 0.40 17.30 -0.47
CA SER A 6 0.17 16.58 0.78
C SER A 6 0.39 15.10 0.54
N ILE A 7 1.28 14.47 1.30
CA ILE A 7 1.55 13.04 1.25
C ILE A 7 1.16 12.43 2.58
N ALA A 8 0.38 11.36 2.53
CA ALA A 8 0.03 10.53 3.66
C ALA A 8 0.65 9.14 3.48
N ASP A 9 1.00 8.52 4.59
CA ASP A 9 1.44 7.13 4.66
C ASP A 9 0.36 6.25 5.29
N ILE A 10 0.25 5.02 4.76
CA ILE A 10 -0.46 3.93 5.43
C ILE A 10 0.46 2.72 5.53
N VAL A 11 0.34 2.02 6.65
CA VAL A 11 0.95 0.71 6.84
C VAL A 11 -0.15 -0.33 6.74
N VAL A 12 0.07 -1.36 5.94
CA VAL A 12 -0.85 -2.48 5.74
C VAL A 12 -0.14 -3.76 6.11
N HIS A 13 -0.71 -4.51 7.06
CA HIS A 13 -0.28 -5.86 7.37
C HIS A 13 -0.95 -6.83 6.41
N LEU A 14 -0.12 -7.53 5.65
CA LEU A 14 -0.47 -8.66 4.81
C LEU A 14 -0.52 -9.93 5.67
N HIS A 15 -1.24 -10.92 5.17
CA HIS A 15 -1.26 -12.25 5.75
C HIS A 15 0.11 -12.93 5.61
N PRO A 16 0.54 -13.75 6.58
CA PRO A 16 1.81 -14.47 6.50
C PRO A 16 1.95 -15.37 5.27
N ASP A 17 0.85 -15.93 4.78
CA ASP A 17 0.78 -16.72 3.54
C ASP A 17 0.79 -15.91 2.24
N ALA A 18 0.92 -14.57 2.28
CA ALA A 18 1.00 -13.76 1.07
C ALA A 18 2.23 -14.17 0.23
N THR A 19 1.96 -14.75 -0.95
CA THR A 19 3.00 -15.26 -1.83
C THR A 19 3.80 -14.12 -2.47
N PRO A 20 5.04 -14.36 -2.92
CA PRO A 20 5.82 -13.35 -3.65
C PRO A 20 5.12 -12.87 -4.93
N GLU A 21 4.40 -13.76 -5.62
CA GLU A 21 3.55 -13.38 -6.77
C GLU A 21 2.48 -12.38 -6.37
N CYS A 22 1.83 -12.61 -5.22
CA CYS A 22 0.81 -11.72 -4.69
C CYS A 22 1.38 -10.35 -4.33
N LYS A 23 2.56 -10.31 -3.68
CA LYS A 23 3.27 -9.07 -3.38
C LYS A 23 3.61 -8.28 -4.64
N GLY A 24 4.06 -8.96 -5.71
CA GLY A 24 4.31 -8.34 -7.00
C GLY A 24 3.06 -7.72 -7.63
N GLN A 25 1.94 -8.46 -7.62
CA GLN A 25 0.65 -7.94 -8.12
C GLN A 25 0.16 -6.73 -7.33
N ILE A 26 0.32 -6.76 -6.00
CA ILE A 26 -0.01 -5.63 -5.12
C ILE A 26 0.86 -4.42 -5.47
N GLU A 27 2.17 -4.60 -5.63
CA GLU A 27 3.09 -3.50 -5.98
C GLU A 27 2.74 -2.87 -7.33
N GLU A 28 2.56 -3.67 -8.39
CA GLU A 28 2.16 -3.15 -9.70
C GLU A 28 0.79 -2.47 -9.66
N GLY A 29 -0.20 -3.09 -9.01
CA GLY A 29 -1.55 -2.55 -8.91
C GLY A 29 -1.62 -1.22 -8.16
N LEU A 30 -0.81 -1.05 -7.12
CA LEU A 30 -0.71 0.21 -6.38
C LEU A 30 0.09 1.26 -7.16
N ARG A 31 1.21 0.91 -7.79
CA ARG A 31 1.99 1.87 -8.60
C ARG A 31 1.24 2.38 -9.83
N ALA A 32 0.26 1.62 -10.33
CA ALA A 32 -0.61 2.05 -11.41
C ALA A 32 -1.71 3.05 -10.98
N LYS A 33 -1.92 3.26 -9.66
CA LYS A 33 -2.93 4.20 -9.15
C LYS A 33 -2.39 5.63 -9.20
N ASP A 34 -3.15 6.52 -9.84
CA ASP A 34 -2.90 7.96 -9.77
C ASP A 34 -2.94 8.43 -8.31
N GLY A 35 -1.91 9.18 -7.91
CA GLY A 35 -1.74 9.62 -6.52
C GLY A 35 -0.90 8.70 -5.64
N VAL A 36 -0.54 7.48 -6.05
CA VAL A 36 0.46 6.69 -5.31
C VAL A 36 1.85 7.21 -5.62
N VAL A 37 2.60 7.54 -4.57
CA VAL A 37 3.96 8.09 -4.67
C VAL A 37 5.01 7.03 -4.44
N SER A 38 4.79 6.15 -3.45
CA SER A 38 5.68 5.02 -3.22
C SER A 38 5.00 3.82 -2.59
N VAL A 39 5.57 2.64 -2.85
CA VAL A 39 5.13 1.34 -2.35
C VAL A 39 6.37 0.56 -1.95
N HIS A 40 6.46 0.16 -0.68
CA HIS A 40 7.61 -0.56 -0.13
C HIS A 40 7.19 -1.64 0.86
N PHE A 41 7.82 -2.81 0.78
CA PHE A 41 7.67 -3.86 1.78
C PHE A 41 8.78 -3.74 2.83
N ASN A 42 8.45 -3.92 4.10
CA ASN A 42 9.43 -3.87 5.18
C ASN A 42 10.10 -5.24 5.38
N GLU A 43 10.92 -5.66 4.43
CA GLU A 43 11.47 -7.02 4.39
C GLU A 43 12.39 -7.37 5.57
N GLU A 44 12.97 -6.37 6.24
CA GLU A 44 13.95 -6.57 7.32
C GLU A 44 13.31 -6.82 8.70
N ASP A 45 12.36 -5.98 9.11
CA ASP A 45 11.79 -6.01 10.47
C ASP A 45 10.37 -6.62 10.50
N HIS A 46 9.60 -6.43 9.42
CA HIS A 46 8.22 -6.92 9.31
C HIS A 46 7.91 -7.40 7.88
N PRO A 47 8.27 -8.64 7.50
CA PRO A 47 8.18 -9.14 6.12
C PRO A 47 6.75 -9.19 5.54
N HIS A 48 5.74 -8.94 6.37
CA HIS A 48 4.34 -8.84 5.99
C HIS A 48 3.78 -7.42 6.14
N ALA A 49 4.61 -6.41 6.36
CA ALA A 49 4.19 -5.02 6.38
C ALA A 49 4.50 -4.36 5.03
N LEU A 50 3.49 -3.69 4.50
CA LEU A 50 3.54 -2.89 3.28
C LEU A 50 3.29 -1.43 3.67
N VAL A 51 4.21 -0.55 3.28
CA VAL A 51 4.07 0.89 3.46
C VAL A 51 3.75 1.52 2.11
N VAL A 52 2.67 2.30 2.08
CA VAL A 52 2.23 3.02 0.88
C VAL A 52 2.18 4.51 1.18
N ALA A 53 2.96 5.28 0.46
CA ALA A 53 2.90 6.74 0.46
C ALA A 53 2.04 7.21 -0.70
N TYR A 54 1.04 8.03 -0.42
CA TYR A 54 0.08 8.48 -1.43
C TYR A 54 -0.38 9.92 -1.18
N ASN A 55 -0.85 10.56 -2.24
CA ASN A 55 -1.54 11.84 -2.18
C ASN A 55 -3.02 11.61 -1.81
N PRO A 56 -3.49 12.02 -0.61
CA PRO A 56 -4.86 11.84 -0.18
C PRO A 56 -5.88 12.67 -0.98
N GLU A 57 -5.44 13.65 -1.76
CA GLU A 57 -6.29 14.41 -2.67
C GLU A 57 -6.62 13.64 -3.97
N ALA A 58 -5.77 12.67 -4.35
CA ALA A 58 -5.91 11.89 -5.58
C ALA A 58 -6.44 10.47 -5.34
N VAL A 59 -6.02 9.83 -4.23
CA VAL A 59 -6.46 8.48 -3.84
C VAL A 59 -6.66 8.40 -2.34
N ASN A 60 -7.53 7.51 -1.85
CA ASN A 60 -7.76 7.32 -0.43
C ASN A 60 -7.30 5.94 0.05
N SER A 61 -7.00 5.83 1.34
CA SER A 61 -6.49 4.60 1.98
C SER A 61 -7.41 3.39 1.84
N GLN A 62 -8.74 3.59 1.83
CA GLN A 62 -9.70 2.49 1.66
C GLN A 62 -9.64 1.90 0.24
N SER A 63 -9.48 2.74 -0.78
CA SER A 63 -9.28 2.29 -2.17
C SER A 63 -7.95 1.57 -2.38
N LEU A 64 -6.90 1.97 -1.65
CA LEU A 64 -5.62 1.27 -1.65
C LEU A 64 -5.74 -0.09 -0.96
N LEU A 65 -6.38 -0.16 0.21
CA LEU A 65 -6.64 -1.40 0.92
C LEU A 65 -7.51 -2.37 0.10
N ALA A 66 -8.53 -1.86 -0.61
CA ALA A 66 -9.36 -2.67 -1.49
C ALA A 66 -8.56 -3.28 -2.65
N GLU A 67 -7.56 -2.58 -3.18
CA GLU A 67 -6.66 -3.11 -4.20
C GLU A 67 -5.79 -4.24 -3.65
N ILE A 68 -5.20 -4.01 -2.47
CA ILE A 68 -4.38 -5.02 -1.78
C ILE A 68 -5.19 -6.29 -1.53
N ARG A 69 -6.46 -6.12 -1.13
CA ARG A 69 -7.39 -7.22 -0.84
C ARG A 69 -7.83 -8.05 -2.03
N LYS A 70 -7.61 -7.59 -3.27
CA LYS A 70 -7.87 -8.44 -4.45
C LYS A 70 -6.97 -9.66 -4.47
N CYS A 71 -5.78 -9.55 -3.88
CA CYS A 71 -4.83 -10.64 -3.79
C CYS A 71 -4.72 -11.20 -2.37
N ASP A 72 -4.73 -10.33 -1.35
CA ASP A 72 -4.71 -10.71 0.05
C ASP A 72 -5.96 -10.22 0.79
N GLU A 73 -7.03 -11.00 0.72
CA GLU A 73 -8.34 -10.67 1.33
C GLU A 73 -8.23 -10.34 2.83
N LYS A 74 -7.24 -10.92 3.52
CA LYS A 74 -7.04 -10.76 4.96
C LYS A 74 -6.15 -9.57 5.32
N ALA A 75 -5.70 -8.79 4.35
CA ALA A 75 -4.91 -7.59 4.60
C ALA A 75 -5.67 -6.59 5.48
N VAL A 76 -4.96 -6.01 6.46
CA VAL A 76 -5.50 -5.04 7.41
C VAL A 76 -4.60 -3.82 7.50
N MET A 77 -5.19 -2.62 7.53
CA MET A 77 -4.43 -1.41 7.84
C MET A 77 -3.98 -1.44 9.29
N ALA A 78 -2.69 -1.16 9.53
CA ALA A 78 -2.20 -0.91 10.86
C ALA A 78 -2.89 0.35 11.40
N SER A 79 -3.50 0.24 12.58
CA SER A 79 -4.04 1.39 13.30
C SER A 79 -2.98 1.84 14.31
N PHE A 80 -2.64 3.13 14.30
CA PHE A 80 -1.78 3.77 15.31
C PHE A 80 -2.65 4.46 16.37
#